data_AF-A0AAN7H6D1-F1
#
_entry.id   AF-A0AAN7H6D1-F1
#
_cell.length_a   1.000
_cell.length_b   1.000
_cell.length_c   1.000
_cell.angle_alpha   90.00
_cell.angle_beta   90.00
_cell.angle_gamma   90.00
#
_symmetry.space_group_name_H-M   'P 1'
#
loop_
_entity.id
_entity.type
_entity.pdbx_description
1 polymer ?
#
loop_
_entity_poly.entity_id
_entity_poly.type
_entity_poly.pdbx_seq_one_letter_code
_entity_poly.pdbx_strand_id
1 'polypeptide(L)'
;MEVNKFRFLYKQIDSKSLEDKVDNFWTELLRRYFYHDEFIITQNARPADNEKKKADFIIQAVSGPNSAEHVVLVEDKRPSLSGRDTAWEDAVGQLTGYMLQARDADKRKLKLKKGELLPYSIYGIVNIGKYSRFYVLHPHNDTLQDLPDTHGKAFHLKDNAQDIMKFLTRLVAATLPYVSSSSSSSSSAGSSRHGSPSRPGSSSGAPKTTSPAAGKGPTSSSGASAKPNPKP
;
A
#
# COMPACT_ATOMS: atom_id res chain seq x y z
N MET A 1 31.17 -6.38 0.29
CA MET A 1 31.18 -5.26 -0.69
C MET A 1 30.04 -4.25 -0.48
N GLU A 2 28.94 -4.63 0.19
CA GLU A 2 27.72 -3.80 0.30
C GLU A 2 27.75 -2.65 1.32
N VAL A 3 28.53 -2.76 2.40
CA VAL A 3 28.65 -1.68 3.41
C VAL A 3 29.14 -0.37 2.78
N ASN A 4 29.97 -0.47 1.74
CA ASN A 4 30.48 0.70 1.01
C ASN A 4 29.39 1.36 0.15
N LYS A 5 28.46 0.58 -0.41
CA LYS A 5 27.35 1.10 -1.23
C LYS A 5 26.38 1.93 -0.39
N PHE A 6 25.89 1.39 0.72
CA PHE A 6 24.97 2.14 1.61
C PHE A 6 25.64 3.37 2.23
N ARG A 7 26.92 3.26 2.62
CA ARG A 7 27.69 4.40 3.09
C ARG A 7 27.84 5.49 2.03
N PHE A 8 28.08 5.11 0.78
CA PHE A 8 28.19 6.04 -0.34
C PHE A 8 26.85 6.75 -0.60
N LEU A 9 25.75 6.01 -0.69
CA LEU A 9 24.40 6.58 -0.90
C LEU A 9 23.99 7.50 0.25
N TYR A 10 24.19 7.08 1.50
CA TYR A 10 23.91 7.90 2.69
C TYR A 10 24.65 9.26 2.65
N LYS A 11 25.90 9.27 2.18
CA LYS A 11 26.70 10.50 2.06
C LYS A 11 26.15 11.47 1.02
N GLN A 12 25.36 11.02 0.05
CA GLN A 12 24.74 11.88 -0.96
C GLN A 12 23.47 12.58 -0.46
N ILE A 13 22.93 12.18 0.70
CA ILE A 13 21.76 12.79 1.31
C ILE A 13 22.24 13.93 2.22
N ASP A 14 22.13 15.17 1.78
CA ASP A 14 22.42 16.37 2.55
C ASP A 14 21.23 17.34 2.55
N SER A 15 21.33 18.43 3.30
CA SER A 15 20.23 19.40 3.46
C SER A 15 19.71 20.02 2.15
N LYS A 16 20.52 20.04 1.09
CA LYS A 16 20.22 20.62 -0.22
C LYS A 16 19.85 19.56 -1.26
N SER A 17 20.04 18.28 -0.95
CA SER A 17 19.67 17.20 -1.85
C SER A 17 18.18 17.25 -2.18
N LEU A 18 17.87 16.90 -3.42
CA LEU A 18 16.50 16.60 -3.79
C LEU A 18 16.12 15.22 -3.24
N GLU A 19 14.84 14.92 -3.34
CA GLU A 19 14.26 13.66 -2.86
C GLU A 19 14.77 12.44 -3.67
N ASP A 20 15.29 12.63 -4.89
CA ASP A 20 15.92 11.56 -5.69
C ASP A 20 17.07 10.84 -4.96
N LYS A 21 17.80 11.54 -4.09
CA LYS A 21 18.87 10.94 -3.28
C LYS A 21 18.34 10.07 -2.16
N VAL A 22 17.17 10.42 -1.63
CA VAL A 22 16.45 9.61 -0.63
C VAL A 22 15.92 8.37 -1.34
N ASP A 23 15.25 8.54 -2.48
CA ASP A 23 14.74 7.46 -3.31
C ASP A 23 15.85 6.45 -3.66
N ASN A 24 17.00 6.94 -4.14
CA ASN A 24 18.13 6.07 -4.52
C ASN A 24 18.67 5.24 -3.34
N PHE A 25 18.70 5.81 -2.13
CA PHE A 25 19.09 5.06 -0.95
C PHE A 25 18.06 3.98 -0.61
N TRP A 26 16.77 4.34 -0.63
CA TRP A 26 15.68 3.43 -0.29
C TRP A 26 15.45 2.35 -1.32
N THR A 27 15.58 2.63 -2.63
CA THR A 27 15.58 1.61 -3.69
C THR A 27 16.54 0.49 -3.38
N GLU A 28 17.78 0.84 -3.00
CA GLU A 28 18.82 -0.15 -2.72
C GLU A 28 18.63 -0.86 -1.39
N LEU A 29 18.09 -0.17 -0.39
CA LEU A 29 17.81 -0.77 0.90
C LEU A 29 16.63 -1.74 0.81
N LEU A 30 15.53 -1.34 0.19
CA LEU A 30 14.34 -2.18 0.02
C LEU A 30 14.66 -3.41 -0.82
N ARG A 31 15.40 -3.26 -1.93
CA ARG A 31 15.84 -4.41 -2.75
C ARG A 31 16.66 -5.42 -1.99
N ARG A 32 17.40 -5.02 -0.96
CA ARG A 32 18.17 -5.96 -0.12
C ARG A 32 17.27 -6.83 0.75
N TYR A 33 16.17 -6.28 1.26
CA TYR A 33 15.27 -6.98 2.19
C TYR A 33 14.15 -7.73 1.49
N PHE A 34 13.63 -7.16 0.41
CA PHE A 34 12.55 -7.72 -0.39
C PHE A 34 13.08 -8.33 -1.70
N TYR A 35 14.25 -8.99 -1.65
CA TYR A 35 14.98 -9.54 -2.82
C TYR A 35 14.43 -10.86 -3.36
N HIS A 36 13.25 -11.29 -2.92
CA HIS A 36 12.76 -12.64 -3.17
C HIS A 36 11.76 -12.65 -4.33
N ASP A 37 11.64 -13.76 -5.06
CA ASP A 37 10.64 -13.95 -6.14
C ASP A 37 9.20 -13.77 -5.63
N GLU A 38 9.07 -13.82 -4.30
CA GLU A 38 7.91 -13.56 -3.48
C GLU A 38 7.50 -12.07 -3.42
N PHE A 39 8.34 -11.14 -3.88
CA PHE A 39 8.04 -9.70 -3.80
C PHE A 39 8.27 -8.96 -5.12
N ILE A 40 7.38 -8.01 -5.40
CA ILE A 40 7.49 -7.06 -6.50
C ILE A 40 7.66 -5.66 -5.91
N ILE A 41 8.77 -5.00 -6.23
CA ILE A 41 9.02 -3.60 -5.84
C ILE A 41 8.78 -2.71 -7.05
N THR A 42 7.78 -1.85 -6.97
CA THR A 42 7.51 -0.81 -7.97
C THR A 42 7.89 0.55 -7.41
N GLN A 43 8.79 1.24 -8.09
CA GLN A 43 9.06 2.66 -7.85
C GLN A 43 8.19 3.46 -8.80
N ASN A 44 7.35 4.35 -8.28
CA ASN A 44 6.57 5.23 -9.13
C ASN A 44 7.46 6.39 -9.59
N ALA A 45 7.48 6.64 -10.90
CA ALA A 45 8.04 7.89 -11.40
C ALA A 45 7.23 9.05 -10.83
N ARG A 46 7.90 10.19 -10.56
CA ARG A 46 7.20 11.37 -10.08
C ARG A 46 6.09 11.73 -11.06
N PRO A 47 4.84 11.85 -10.56
CA PRO A 47 3.73 12.23 -11.42
C PRO A 47 4.04 13.59 -12.06
N ALA A 48 3.77 13.72 -13.37
CA ALA A 48 3.64 15.04 -13.96
C ALA A 48 2.54 15.83 -13.22
N ASP A 49 2.52 17.16 -13.30
CA ASP A 49 1.65 18.03 -12.49
C ASP A 49 0.13 17.69 -12.52
N ASN A 50 -0.30 16.83 -13.46
CA ASN A 50 -1.68 16.44 -13.69
C ASN A 50 -2.00 14.98 -13.29
N GLU A 51 -1.03 14.22 -12.78
CA GLU A 51 -1.21 12.81 -12.45
C GLU A 51 -1.68 12.60 -11.00
N LYS A 52 -2.46 11.52 -10.80
CA LYS A 52 -2.88 11.10 -9.46
C LYS A 52 -1.64 10.77 -8.64
N LYS A 53 -1.49 11.43 -7.49
CA LYS A 53 -0.39 11.17 -6.55
C LYS A 53 -0.38 9.69 -6.14
N LYS A 54 0.82 9.11 -6.03
CA LYS A 54 1.08 7.73 -5.62
C LYS A 54 2.22 7.73 -4.60
N ALA A 55 2.30 6.67 -3.80
CA ALA A 55 3.47 6.41 -2.96
C ALA A 55 4.73 6.24 -3.83
N ASP A 56 5.88 6.69 -3.35
CA ASP A 56 7.14 6.60 -4.08
C ASP A 56 7.54 5.14 -4.34
N PHE A 57 7.31 4.27 -3.36
CA PHE A 57 7.47 2.82 -3.53
C PHE A 57 6.22 2.06 -3.10
N ILE A 58 5.96 0.98 -3.85
CA ILE A 58 4.97 -0.02 -3.54
C ILE A 58 5.67 -1.38 -3.56
N ILE A 59 5.57 -2.11 -2.47
CA ILE A 59 6.00 -3.50 -2.36
C ILE A 59 4.77 -4.38 -2.31
N GLN A 60 4.71 -5.32 -3.24
CA GLN A 60 3.64 -6.30 -3.32
C GLN A 60 4.17 -7.70 -3.02
N ALA A 61 3.45 -8.48 -2.23
CA ALA A 61 3.74 -9.89 -2.00
C ALA A 61 3.02 -10.73 -3.04
N VAL A 62 3.74 -11.64 -3.71
CA VAL A 62 3.18 -12.57 -4.71
C VAL A 62 2.47 -13.69 -3.96
N SER A 63 1.15 -13.73 -4.04
CA SER A 63 0.31 -14.77 -3.42
C SER A 63 -0.18 -15.79 -4.42
N GLY A 64 0.38 -15.88 -5.62
CA GLY A 64 -0.10 -16.83 -6.64
C GLY A 64 0.36 -16.43 -8.03
N PRO A 65 0.08 -17.27 -9.05
CA PRO A 65 0.63 -17.10 -10.39
C PRO A 65 0.22 -15.79 -11.07
N ASN A 66 -0.90 -15.18 -10.64
CA ASN A 66 -1.42 -13.94 -11.21
C ASN A 66 -1.90 -12.95 -10.13
N SER A 67 -1.40 -13.07 -8.90
CA SER A 67 -1.82 -12.24 -7.78
C SER A 67 -0.64 -11.69 -6.98
N ALA A 68 -0.57 -10.36 -6.88
CA ALA A 68 0.28 -9.67 -5.90
C ALA A 68 -0.52 -8.66 -5.05
N GLU A 69 -0.36 -8.69 -3.74
CA GLU A 69 -1.08 -7.90 -2.74
C GLU A 69 -0.19 -6.81 -2.19
N HIS A 70 -0.74 -5.63 -1.91
CA HIS A 70 0.02 -4.51 -1.38
C HIS A 70 0.37 -4.75 0.08
N VAL A 71 1.67 -4.86 0.39
CA VAL A 71 2.14 -5.20 1.74
C VAL A 71 2.96 -4.10 2.39
N VAL A 72 3.72 -3.32 1.61
CA VAL A 72 4.46 -2.14 2.14
C VAL A 72 4.33 -0.99 1.15
N LEU A 73 4.01 0.20 1.66
CA LEU A 73 4.08 1.45 0.90
C LEU A 73 5.11 2.38 1.56
N VAL A 74 5.85 3.11 0.73
CA VAL A 74 6.90 4.03 1.20
C VAL A 74 6.67 5.41 0.61
N GLU A 75 6.73 6.42 1.47
CA GLU A 75 6.66 7.83 1.11
C GLU A 75 7.97 8.52 1.49
N ASP A 76 8.64 9.08 0.49
CA ASP A 76 9.89 9.79 0.62
C ASP A 76 9.66 11.30 0.52
N LYS A 77 10.48 12.05 1.25
CA LYS A 77 10.53 13.51 1.24
C LYS A 77 11.97 13.98 1.31
N ARG A 78 12.20 15.13 0.69
CA ARG A 78 13.51 15.80 0.67
C ARG A 78 14.05 16.12 2.08
N PRO A 79 15.38 16.10 2.29
CA PRO A 79 16.00 16.33 3.60
C PRO A 79 15.71 17.70 4.24
N SER A 80 15.49 18.74 3.43
CA SER A 80 15.20 20.10 3.90
C SER A 80 13.89 20.22 4.70
N LEU A 81 13.08 19.17 4.70
CA LEU A 81 11.82 19.07 5.45
C LEU A 81 11.96 18.36 6.80
N SER A 82 13.11 17.74 7.10
CA SER A 82 13.27 16.83 8.27
C SER A 82 13.03 17.49 9.64
N GLY A 83 13.30 18.79 9.77
CA GLY A 83 13.07 19.57 10.98
C GLY A 83 11.70 20.23 11.09
N ARG A 84 10.73 19.86 10.24
CA ARG A 84 9.38 20.46 10.22
C ARG A 84 8.34 19.41 10.59
N ASP A 85 7.68 19.56 11.73
CA ASP A 85 6.65 18.61 12.18
C ASP A 85 5.50 18.53 11.18
N THR A 86 5.09 19.65 10.59
CA THR A 86 4.05 19.68 9.54
C THR A 86 4.43 18.84 8.32
N ALA A 87 5.72 18.72 7.99
CA ALA A 87 6.14 17.88 6.88
C ALA A 87 6.01 16.38 7.19
N TRP A 88 6.20 15.99 8.45
CA TRP A 88 5.92 14.63 8.91
C TRP A 88 4.42 14.36 8.87
N GLU A 89 3.59 15.26 9.38
CA GLU A 89 2.14 15.15 9.34
C GLU A 89 1.62 15.03 7.89
N ASP A 90 2.11 15.88 6.98
CA ASP A 90 1.76 15.85 5.57
C ASP A 90 2.14 14.51 4.91
N ALA A 91 3.36 14.02 5.16
CA ALA A 91 3.84 12.77 4.59
C ALA A 91 3.07 11.56 5.14
N VAL A 92 2.74 11.57 6.44
CA VAL A 92 1.90 10.54 7.08
C VAL A 92 0.48 10.58 6.52
N GLY A 93 -0.09 11.77 6.29
CA GLY A 93 -1.40 11.92 5.67
C GLY A 93 -1.42 11.37 4.23
N GLN A 94 -0.38 11.66 3.44
CA GLN A 94 -0.21 11.12 2.09
C GLN A 94 -0.12 9.59 2.11
N LEU A 95 0.80 9.04 2.93
CA LEU A 95 0.97 7.60 3.09
C LEU A 95 -0.33 6.91 3.51
N THR A 96 -1.06 7.47 4.48
CA THR A 96 -2.36 6.96 4.94
C THR A 96 -3.34 6.88 3.77
N GLY A 97 -3.46 7.96 2.99
CA GLY A 97 -4.32 7.99 1.81
C GLY A 97 -3.97 6.91 0.77
N TYR A 98 -2.68 6.65 0.53
CA TYR A 98 -2.25 5.61 -0.39
C TYR A 98 -2.51 4.20 0.15
N MET A 99 -2.26 3.96 1.44
CA MET A 99 -2.50 2.66 2.06
C MET A 99 -4.00 2.30 2.09
N LEU A 100 -4.88 3.27 2.31
CA LEU A 100 -6.33 3.07 2.21
C LEU A 100 -6.75 2.72 0.77
N GLN A 101 -6.20 3.40 -0.23
CA GLN A 101 -6.45 3.08 -1.64
C GLN A 101 -5.95 1.69 -2.04
N ALA A 102 -4.75 1.31 -1.56
CA ALA A 102 -4.17 -0.01 -1.77
C ALA A 102 -5.04 -1.11 -1.13
N ARG A 103 -5.49 -0.89 0.11
CA ARG A 103 -6.41 -1.79 0.81
C ARG A 103 -7.71 -2.00 0.02
N ASP A 104 -8.30 -0.94 -0.50
CA ASP A 104 -9.52 -1.02 -1.30
C ASP A 104 -9.29 -1.72 -2.65
N ALA A 105 -8.13 -1.53 -3.26
CA ALA A 105 -7.74 -2.23 -4.48
C ALA A 105 -7.61 -3.74 -4.24
N ASP A 106 -6.95 -4.13 -3.14
CA ASP A 106 -6.79 -5.53 -2.76
C ASP A 106 -8.12 -6.18 -2.40
N LYS A 107 -9.00 -5.49 -1.67
CA LYS A 107 -10.37 -5.98 -1.38
C LYS A 107 -11.14 -6.28 -2.66
N ARG A 108 -11.08 -5.39 -3.65
CA ARG A 108 -11.72 -5.61 -4.97
C ARG A 108 -11.11 -6.79 -5.70
N LYS A 109 -9.78 -6.91 -5.71
CA LYS A 109 -9.07 -8.00 -6.37
C LYS A 109 -9.41 -9.36 -5.75
N LEU A 110 -9.49 -9.43 -4.42
CA LEU A 110 -9.89 -10.61 -3.65
C LEU A 110 -11.40 -10.87 -3.65
N LYS A 111 -12.19 -9.99 -4.30
CA LYS A 111 -13.67 -10.08 -4.36
C LYS A 111 -14.33 -10.17 -2.99
N LEU A 112 -13.75 -9.49 -2.00
CA LEU A 112 -14.29 -9.44 -0.65
C LEU A 112 -15.64 -8.71 -0.64
N LYS A 113 -16.60 -9.23 0.12
CA LYS A 113 -17.93 -8.65 0.27
C LYS A 113 -17.85 -7.37 1.10
N LYS A 114 -18.90 -6.55 1.02
CA LYS A 114 -19.01 -5.35 1.88
C LYS A 114 -18.94 -5.76 3.36
N GLY A 115 -18.00 -5.18 4.09
CA GLY A 115 -17.75 -5.47 5.50
C GLY A 115 -16.68 -6.55 5.75
N GLU A 116 -16.26 -7.30 4.74
CA GLU A 116 -15.11 -8.19 4.86
C GLU A 116 -13.80 -7.39 4.89
N LEU A 117 -12.87 -7.89 5.70
CA LEU A 117 -11.57 -7.26 5.94
C LEU A 117 -10.48 -8.00 5.18
N LEU A 118 -9.37 -7.32 4.89
CA LEU A 118 -8.19 -8.02 4.42
C LEU A 118 -7.70 -8.98 5.51
N PRO A 119 -7.15 -10.15 5.15
CA PRO A 119 -6.57 -11.06 6.14
C PRO A 119 -5.19 -10.57 6.65
N TYR A 120 -4.73 -9.39 6.22
CA TYR A 120 -3.40 -8.86 6.50
C TYR A 120 -3.40 -7.35 6.73
N SER A 121 -2.41 -6.89 7.49
CA SER A 121 -2.10 -5.47 7.64
C SER A 121 -1.23 -5.00 6.47
N ILE A 122 -1.34 -3.72 6.13
CA ILE A 122 -0.43 -3.05 5.19
C ILE A 122 0.56 -2.24 6.03
N TYR A 123 1.85 -2.30 5.72
CA TYR A 123 2.87 -1.55 6.42
C TYR A 123 3.28 -0.29 5.67
N GLY A 124 3.73 0.70 6.42
CA GLY A 124 4.07 2.02 5.89
C GLY A 124 5.45 2.46 6.34
N ILE A 125 6.19 3.15 5.48
CA ILE A 125 7.44 3.81 5.83
C ILE A 125 7.36 5.26 5.35
N VAL A 126 7.65 6.23 6.22
CA VAL A 126 7.87 7.62 5.81
C VAL A 126 9.34 7.94 6.00
N ASN A 127 9.98 8.44 4.95
CA ASN A 127 11.37 8.88 4.97
C ASN A 127 11.45 10.38 4.72
N ILE A 128 12.10 11.12 5.62
CA ILE A 128 12.43 12.53 5.39
C ILE A 128 13.93 12.71 5.51
N GLY A 129 14.59 12.74 4.35
CA GLY A 129 16.04 12.75 4.24
C GLY A 129 16.72 11.55 4.89
N LYS A 130 17.38 11.78 6.02
CA LYS A 130 18.14 10.75 6.76
C LYS A 130 17.36 10.13 7.91
N TYR A 131 16.06 10.36 7.98
CA TYR A 131 15.21 9.88 9.06
C TYR A 131 14.05 9.06 8.51
N SER A 132 13.64 8.05 9.28
CA SER A 132 12.55 7.15 8.91
C SER A 132 11.59 6.91 10.06
N ARG A 133 10.30 6.81 9.76
CA ARG A 133 9.26 6.34 10.68
C ARG A 133 8.53 5.16 10.05
N PHE A 134 8.09 4.23 10.89
CA PHE A 134 7.45 2.99 10.47
C PHE A 134 6.04 2.90 11.02
N TYR A 135 5.13 2.40 10.20
CA TYR A 135 3.70 2.40 10.50
C TYR A 135 3.03 1.08 10.10
N VAL A 136 1.84 0.87 10.63
CA VAL A 136 0.96 -0.24 10.30
C VAL A 136 -0.49 0.25 10.14
N LEU A 137 -1.13 -0.18 9.06
CA LEU A 137 -2.57 -0.04 8.84
C LEU A 137 -3.21 -1.41 9.03
N HIS A 138 -3.90 -1.58 10.15
CA HIS A 138 -4.59 -2.83 10.45
C HIS A 138 -5.84 -3.00 9.58
N PRO A 139 -6.27 -4.26 9.29
CA PRO A 139 -7.43 -4.51 8.43
C PRO A 139 -8.72 -3.81 8.88
N HIS A 140 -8.89 -3.68 10.20
CA HIS A 140 -10.09 -3.17 10.86
C HIS A 140 -10.02 -1.68 11.20
N ASN A 141 -8.93 -1.00 10.86
CA ASN A 141 -8.72 0.40 11.21
C ASN A 141 -8.38 1.23 9.97
N ASP A 142 -8.92 2.45 9.93
CA ASP A 142 -8.64 3.44 8.88
C ASP A 142 -7.57 4.44 9.34
N THR A 143 -7.22 4.42 10.62
CA THR A 143 -6.15 5.21 11.20
C THR A 143 -4.83 4.45 11.12
N LEU A 144 -3.84 5.10 10.52
CA LEU A 144 -2.46 4.61 10.51
C LEU A 144 -1.88 4.67 11.93
N GLN A 145 -1.27 3.58 12.38
CA GLN A 145 -0.65 3.46 13.70
C GLN A 145 0.86 3.35 13.58
N ASP A 146 1.58 3.82 14.60
CA ASP A 146 3.01 3.57 14.71
C ASP A 146 3.28 2.06 14.75
N LEU A 147 4.33 1.61 14.07
CA LEU A 147 4.76 0.22 14.17
C LEU A 147 5.10 -0.08 15.65
N PRO A 148 4.69 -1.23 16.21
CA PRO A 148 5.01 -1.55 17.60
C PRO A 148 6.51 -1.41 17.89
N ASP A 149 6.81 -0.95 19.11
CA ASP A 149 8.16 -0.65 19.60
C ASP A 149 8.82 0.62 19.01
N THR A 150 8.17 1.31 18.08
CA THR A 150 8.70 2.57 17.52
C THR A 150 8.23 3.83 18.25
N HIS A 151 7.00 3.80 18.81
CA HIS A 151 6.39 4.94 19.53
C HIS A 151 6.47 6.26 18.75
N GLY A 152 6.29 6.22 17.43
CA GLY A 152 6.32 7.40 16.56
C GLY A 152 7.70 8.03 16.37
N LYS A 153 8.75 7.40 16.90
CA LYS A 153 10.13 7.90 16.84
C LYS A 153 10.63 7.91 15.40
N ALA A 154 11.30 9.01 15.03
CA ALA A 154 12.12 9.06 13.83
C ALA A 154 13.50 8.40 14.07
N PHE A 155 13.87 7.45 13.22
CA PHE A 155 15.13 6.72 13.28
C PHE A 155 16.11 7.28 12.26
N HIS A 156 17.29 7.69 12.72
CA HIS A 156 18.33 8.19 11.83
C HIS A 156 19.02 7.02 11.10
N LEU A 157 19.14 7.09 9.78
CA LEU A 157 19.63 5.99 8.93
C LEU A 157 20.98 5.40 9.37
N LYS A 158 21.87 6.24 9.90
CA LYS A 158 23.19 5.82 10.37
C LYS A 158 23.18 5.40 11.83
N ASP A 159 22.61 6.24 12.69
CA ASP A 159 22.76 6.06 14.14
C ASP A 159 21.79 5.00 14.69
N ASN A 160 20.72 4.71 13.94
CA ASN A 160 19.73 3.68 14.23
C ASN A 160 19.71 2.58 13.16
N ALA A 161 20.83 2.34 12.49
CA ALA A 161 20.89 1.36 11.40
C ALA A 161 20.39 -0.03 11.84
N GLN A 162 20.79 -0.51 13.03
CA GLN A 162 20.38 -1.81 13.54
C GLN A 162 18.86 -1.90 13.81
N ASP A 163 18.26 -0.83 14.34
CA ASP A 163 16.81 -0.77 14.56
C ASP A 163 16.05 -0.81 13.22
N ILE A 164 16.50 -0.03 12.23
CA ILE A 164 15.93 -0.02 10.89
C ILE A 164 16.02 -1.41 10.24
N MET A 165 17.19 -2.07 10.34
CA MET A 165 17.37 -3.44 9.84
C MET A 165 16.44 -4.44 10.54
N LYS A 166 16.25 -4.30 11.86
CA LYS A 166 15.31 -5.12 12.63
C LYS A 166 13.87 -4.89 12.16
N PHE A 167 13.46 -3.64 11.95
CA PHE A 167 12.11 -3.34 11.47
C PHE A 167 11.88 -3.87 10.06
N LEU A 168 12.82 -3.69 9.13
CA LEU A 168 12.70 -4.23 7.77
C LEU A 168 12.61 -5.76 7.77
N THR A 169 13.44 -6.45 8.56
CA THR A 169 13.35 -7.90 8.75
C THR A 169 11.97 -8.31 9.29
N ARG A 170 11.43 -7.56 10.26
CA ARG A 170 10.09 -7.79 10.80
C ARG A 170 9.00 -7.61 9.74
N LEU A 171 9.10 -6.58 8.88
CA LEU A 171 8.14 -6.37 7.80
C LEU A 171 8.16 -7.52 6.80
N VAL A 172 9.34 -7.98 6.40
CA VAL A 172 9.49 -9.16 5.53
C VAL A 172 8.84 -10.39 6.19
N ALA A 173 9.22 -10.70 7.43
CA ALA A 173 8.68 -11.87 8.14
C ALA A 173 7.14 -11.79 8.32
N ALA A 174 6.59 -10.60 8.56
CA ALA A 174 5.16 -10.41 8.76
C ALA A 174 4.35 -10.46 7.45
N THR A 175 5.01 -10.40 6.29
CA THR A 175 4.37 -10.38 4.96
C THR A 175 4.54 -11.70 4.19
N LEU A 176 5.55 -12.51 4.55
CA LEU A 176 5.81 -13.83 3.95
C LEU A 176 4.65 -14.85 4.05
N PRO A 177 3.89 -14.96 5.16
CA PRO A 177 2.82 -15.97 5.26
C PRO A 177 1.73 -15.83 4.17
N TYR A 178 1.56 -14.64 3.60
CA TYR A 178 0.59 -14.38 2.54
C TYR A 178 1.04 -14.86 1.16
N VAL A 179 2.33 -15.20 1.01
CA VAL A 179 2.92 -15.73 -0.22
C VAL A 179 2.56 -17.22 -0.38
N SER A 180 2.48 -17.97 0.72
CA SER A 180 2.41 -19.45 0.68
C SER A 180 1.00 -20.03 0.86
N SER A 181 0.00 -19.25 1.27
CA SER A 181 -1.34 -19.77 1.63
C SER A 181 -2.27 -20.11 0.45
N SER A 182 -1.84 -19.90 -0.79
CA SER A 182 -2.68 -20.06 -2.00
C SER A 182 -2.34 -21.28 -2.86
N SER A 183 -1.21 -21.95 -2.61
CA SER A 183 -0.73 -23.07 -3.42
C SER A 183 -1.22 -24.45 -2.95
N SER A 184 -1.95 -24.54 -1.83
CA SER A 184 -2.30 -25.82 -1.18
C SER A 184 -3.75 -26.29 -1.38
N SER A 185 -4.58 -25.61 -2.17
CA SER A 185 -6.00 -26.00 -2.36
C SER A 185 -6.32 -26.76 -3.66
N SER A 186 -5.34 -27.44 -4.28
CA SER A 186 -5.59 -28.26 -5.49
C SER A 186 -5.01 -29.68 -5.39
N SER A 187 -5.54 -30.50 -4.47
CA SER A 187 -5.30 -31.95 -4.48
C SER A 187 -6.36 -32.72 -3.67
N SER A 188 -7.59 -32.74 -4.16
CA SER A 188 -8.47 -33.92 -3.99
C SER A 188 -9.63 -33.89 -4.99
N ALA A 189 -9.39 -34.37 -6.21
CA ALA A 189 -10.46 -34.87 -7.07
C ALA A 189 -10.18 -36.36 -7.28
N GLY A 190 -11.00 -37.15 -6.62
CA GLY A 190 -10.89 -38.59 -6.50
C GLY A 190 -11.06 -39.31 -7.83
N SER A 191 -10.41 -40.46 -7.83
CA SER A 191 -10.52 -41.55 -8.78
C SER A 191 -11.96 -42.05 -8.98
N SER A 192 -12.27 -42.35 -10.25
CA SER A 192 -13.20 -43.39 -10.72
C SER A 192 -14.69 -43.32 -10.35
N ARG A 193 -15.56 -43.24 -11.38
CA ARG A 193 -16.53 -44.31 -11.70
C ARG A 193 -17.23 -44.13 -13.05
N HIS A 194 -17.38 -45.28 -13.71
CA HIS A 194 -18.23 -45.63 -14.84
C HIS A 194 -19.66 -45.08 -14.79
N GLY A 195 -20.27 -44.90 -15.99
CA GLY A 195 -21.65 -45.36 -16.21
C GLY A 195 -22.62 -44.40 -16.91
N SER A 196 -22.62 -44.48 -18.25
CA SER A 196 -23.76 -44.38 -19.19
C SER A 196 -24.69 -43.15 -19.27
N PRO A 197 -25.13 -42.79 -20.51
CA PRO A 197 -25.91 -41.60 -20.81
C PRO A 197 -27.42 -41.85 -20.73
N SER A 198 -28.19 -40.84 -20.33
CA SER A 198 -29.63 -40.81 -20.53
C SER A 198 -30.15 -39.41 -20.80
N ARG A 199 -30.70 -39.27 -22.01
CA ARG A 199 -31.92 -38.53 -22.39
C ARG A 199 -31.80 -37.05 -22.81
N PRO A 200 -32.24 -36.70 -24.04
CA PRO A 200 -32.56 -35.33 -24.44
C PRO A 200 -34.04 -35.03 -24.21
N GLY A 201 -34.37 -33.77 -23.91
CA GLY A 201 -35.76 -33.34 -23.73
C GLY A 201 -35.89 -31.82 -23.59
N SER A 202 -36.14 -31.18 -24.72
CA SER A 202 -36.37 -29.76 -24.95
C SER A 202 -37.60 -29.18 -24.23
N SER A 203 -37.53 -27.91 -23.82
CA SER A 203 -38.60 -26.87 -23.96
C SER A 203 -38.05 -25.56 -23.38
N SER A 204 -37.80 -24.50 -24.16
CA SER A 204 -38.73 -23.54 -24.81
C SER A 204 -39.56 -22.71 -23.83
N GLY A 205 -39.18 -21.45 -23.63
CA GLY A 205 -39.98 -20.47 -22.89
C GLY A 205 -39.28 -19.13 -22.66
N ALA A 206 -39.13 -18.33 -23.71
CA ALA A 206 -38.94 -16.87 -23.62
C ALA A 206 -40.32 -16.18 -23.45
N PRO A 207 -40.44 -14.85 -23.54
CA PRO A 207 -39.94 -13.80 -22.66
C PRO A 207 -41.12 -13.00 -22.05
N LYS A 208 -40.89 -12.16 -21.03
CA LYS A 208 -41.86 -11.09 -20.70
C LYS A 208 -41.17 -9.76 -20.44
N THR A 209 -41.61 -8.81 -21.25
CA THR A 209 -41.42 -7.37 -21.27
C THR A 209 -41.95 -6.71 -19.99
N THR A 210 -41.34 -5.60 -19.57
CA THR A 210 -41.93 -4.24 -19.60
C THR A 210 -40.99 -3.22 -18.97
N SER A 211 -40.79 -2.12 -19.69
CA SER A 211 -40.04 -0.91 -19.34
C SER A 211 -40.82 0.01 -18.36
N PRO A 212 -40.55 1.33 -18.29
CA PRO A 212 -39.70 2.00 -17.31
C PRO A 212 -40.52 2.93 -16.37
N ALA A 213 -39.91 3.47 -15.32
CA ALA A 213 -40.46 4.62 -14.61
C ALA A 213 -39.38 5.65 -14.27
N ALA A 214 -39.53 6.81 -14.89
CA ALA A 214 -38.80 8.03 -14.62
C ALA A 214 -39.24 8.63 -13.27
N GLY A 215 -38.28 9.09 -12.49
CA GLY A 215 -38.51 9.92 -11.31
C GLY A 215 -37.67 11.19 -11.40
N LYS A 216 -38.26 12.25 -11.97
CA LYS A 216 -37.81 13.64 -11.80
C LYS A 216 -38.26 14.12 -10.41
N GLY A 217 -37.40 14.85 -9.71
CA GLY A 217 -37.79 15.68 -8.57
C GLY A 217 -36.64 16.54 -8.07
N PRO A 218 -36.88 17.81 -7.66
CA PRO A 218 -35.94 18.92 -7.86
C PRO A 218 -35.45 19.53 -6.53
N THR A 219 -34.79 20.70 -6.67
CA THR A 219 -34.63 21.81 -5.70
C THR A 219 -33.29 21.94 -4.96
N SER A 220 -32.45 22.80 -5.55
CA SER A 220 -31.83 24.00 -4.97
C SER A 220 -31.98 24.27 -3.47
N SER A 221 -30.84 24.56 -2.82
CA SER A 221 -30.75 25.72 -1.91
C SER A 221 -29.32 26.26 -1.88
N SER A 222 -29.16 27.45 -2.45
CA SER A 222 -28.07 28.39 -2.28
C SER A 222 -28.01 28.90 -0.83
N GLY A 223 -26.83 28.82 -0.20
CA GLY A 223 -26.52 29.50 1.05
C GLY A 223 -25.23 30.29 0.89
N ALA A 224 -25.37 31.61 0.83
CA ALA A 224 -24.29 32.58 0.72
C ALA A 224 -23.79 33.06 2.09
N SER A 225 -22.55 33.60 2.10
CA SER A 225 -21.99 34.57 3.06
C SER A 225 -21.66 34.02 4.47
N ALA A 226 -20.57 34.39 5.15
CA ALA A 226 -19.70 35.55 5.07
C ALA A 226 -18.30 35.27 5.66
N LYS A 227 -17.25 35.84 5.04
CA LYS A 227 -16.09 36.46 5.72
C LYS A 227 -16.39 37.98 5.76
N PRO A 228 -15.68 38.87 6.50
CA PRO A 228 -14.42 38.72 7.26
C PRO A 228 -14.42 39.42 8.65
N ASN A 229 -13.38 39.21 9.47
CA ASN A 229 -12.41 40.27 9.81
C ASN A 229 -11.34 39.81 10.82
N PRO A 230 -10.07 40.20 10.63
CA PRO A 230 -9.03 40.16 11.65
C PRO A 230 -8.96 41.50 12.40
N LYS A 231 -8.44 41.47 13.64
CA LYS A 231 -8.07 42.64 14.43
C LYS A 231 -7.18 42.19 15.61
N PRO A 232 -6.45 43.12 16.22
CA PRO A 232 -5.37 43.95 15.70
C PRO A 232 -3.98 43.40 16.09
#